data_AF-A0AAD5GFV4-F1
#
_entry.id   AF-A0AAD5GFV4-F1
#
_cell.length_a   1.000
_cell.length_b   1.000
_cell.length_c   1.000
_cell.angle_alpha   90.00
_cell.angle_beta   90.00
_cell.angle_gamma   90.00
#
_symmetry.space_group_name_H-M   'P 1'
#
loop_
_entity.id
_entity.type
_entity.pdbx_description
1 polymer ?
#
loop_
_entity_poly.entity_id
_entity_poly.type
_entity_poly.pdbx_seq_one_letter_code
_entity_poly.pdbx_strand_id
1 'polypeptide(L)'
;MYRFKNLTRFTSRFNHQTTSKFTPTPFSLQHIHRFTTTAAGSAAPPVAGLGPTKKPDKPRVVVLGTGWAGCRLMKGIDTSIYDVVCVSPRNHMVFTPLLASTCVGTLEFRSVAEPIGRIQPAISHEPGSFFFLANCTGLDTKNHEVHCQTVTDGLQTLDPWDFKISYDKLVIASGAEASTFGIKGVKEHAIFLREVHHAQEIRRKLLLNLMLSDVPGVSDEEKRRLLHCVVVGGGPTGVEFSGELSDFIMRDVHQRYTHVQDYIHVTLIEANDILSSFDDRLRVYATTQLTKTGVRLVRGTVKDVQPKKIVLSDGTDVPYGLLVWSTGVGPSSFVRDMDLPKAPGGRIGVDDWLRVPSAPDIFAIGDCSGYLESTGKPTLPALAQVAEREGKYLAALLNKIGKEGGGYAGGGGDMELGAPFVYKHLGSMATVGSYKALVDLRQSKEAKGLSIAGFTSWFIWRSAYLTRVVYRLSFRSLVLLALVIVKYGVQTYILIMIKVDDWLRVPSVPGIFAIGDYIGYLKSTRKPALPALAQVMAEREGKHPTTLLNKTGKEGGGYAGGGGDMVLDIPFVYKHLGSMAIVKL
;
A
#
# COMPACT_ATOMS: atom_id res chain seq x y z
N MET A 1 42.84 29.22 6.75
CA MET A 1 44.30 29.02 6.60
C MET A 1 44.62 27.73 7.36
N TYR A 2 45.03 26.60 6.79
CA TYR A 2 45.91 26.34 5.66
C TYR A 2 45.63 24.94 5.05
N ARG A 3 45.97 24.80 3.77
CA ARG A 3 45.90 23.61 2.92
C ARG A 3 46.85 22.48 3.34
N PHE A 4 46.50 21.25 2.94
CA PHE A 4 47.27 20.26 2.13
C PHE A 4 46.94 18.83 2.62
N LYS A 5 46.17 18.03 1.86
CA LYS A 5 46.52 17.16 0.72
C LYS A 5 47.38 15.92 1.08
N ASN A 6 46.71 14.78 0.89
CA ASN A 6 47.14 13.56 0.19
C ASN A 6 48.06 12.52 0.85
N LEU A 7 47.52 11.30 0.82
CA LEU A 7 48.12 9.99 0.50
C LEU A 7 49.48 9.64 1.11
N THR A 8 49.51 8.52 1.84
CA THR A 8 50.13 7.27 1.34
C THR A 8 49.86 6.09 2.29
N ARG A 9 49.66 4.91 1.69
CA ARG A 9 49.66 3.59 2.35
C ARG A 9 51.04 3.33 2.96
N PHE A 10 51.09 2.72 4.14
CA PHE A 10 52.21 1.85 4.51
C PHE A 10 51.73 0.55 5.15
N THR A 11 52.31 -0.51 4.63
CA THR A 11 52.21 -1.91 5.00
C THR A 11 53.12 -2.26 6.19
N SER A 12 52.78 -3.40 6.80
CA SER A 12 53.67 -4.39 7.42
C SER A 12 53.65 -4.52 8.95
N ARG A 13 53.65 -5.81 9.32
CA ARG A 13 53.48 -6.47 10.62
C ARG A 13 54.77 -6.47 11.46
N PHE A 14 54.64 -7.06 12.66
CA PHE A 14 55.62 -7.62 13.62
C PHE A 14 55.89 -6.72 14.84
N ASN A 15 55.94 -7.17 16.10
CA ASN A 15 55.58 -8.45 16.72
C ASN A 15 55.42 -8.22 18.25
N HIS A 16 54.62 -9.08 18.88
CA HIS A 16 54.58 -9.52 20.28
C HIS A 16 55.58 -9.00 21.34
N GLN A 17 55.07 -8.62 22.54
CA GLN A 17 55.30 -9.26 23.87
C GLN A 17 54.87 -8.33 25.04
N THR A 18 53.79 -8.66 25.77
CA THR A 18 53.70 -9.25 27.14
C THR A 18 53.65 -8.27 28.34
N THR A 19 52.51 -8.37 29.05
CA THR A 19 52.28 -8.36 30.52
C THR A 19 52.68 -7.14 31.37
N SER A 20 51.67 -6.49 31.98
CA SER A 20 51.61 -6.25 33.44
C SER A 20 50.24 -5.68 33.85
N LYS A 21 49.73 -6.11 35.01
CA LYS A 21 48.44 -5.76 35.62
C LYS A 21 48.49 -4.36 36.24
N PHE A 22 47.42 -3.57 36.14
CA PHE A 22 47.17 -2.43 37.03
C PHE A 22 45.68 -2.31 37.38
N THR A 23 45.44 -2.24 38.69
CA THR A 23 44.18 -2.03 39.42
C THR A 23 43.63 -0.61 39.26
N PRO A 24 42.30 -0.38 39.23
CA PRO A 24 41.74 0.97 39.28
C PRO A 24 41.45 1.40 40.73
N THR A 25 41.90 2.61 41.08
CA THR A 25 41.49 3.34 42.28
C THR A 25 40.14 4.04 42.08
N PRO A 26 39.35 4.26 43.15
CA PRO A 26 38.00 4.83 43.04
C PRO A 26 38.04 6.35 43.19
N PHE A 27 37.29 7.07 42.35
CA PHE A 27 36.93 8.47 42.61
C PHE A 27 35.53 8.51 43.23
N SER A 28 35.51 8.89 44.50
CA SER A 28 34.34 9.37 45.24
C SER A 28 34.09 10.82 44.87
N LEU A 29 32.84 11.21 44.66
CA LEU A 29 32.34 12.52 45.09
C LEU A 29 30.86 12.42 45.45
N GLN A 30 30.63 12.72 46.71
CA GLN A 30 29.38 12.79 47.43
C GLN A 30 28.54 13.95 46.89
N HIS A 31 27.23 13.75 46.76
CA HIS A 31 26.22 14.70 47.23
C HIS A 31 24.91 13.97 47.49
N ILE A 32 24.65 13.76 48.78
CA ILE A 32 23.40 13.24 49.33
C ILE A 32 22.46 14.43 49.53
N HIS A 33 21.31 14.43 48.86
CA HIS A 33 20.10 15.04 49.40
C HIS A 33 19.07 13.94 49.61
N ARG A 34 18.82 13.64 50.89
CA ARG A 34 17.68 12.87 51.35
C ARG A 34 16.40 13.64 51.02
N PHE A 35 15.54 13.06 50.19
CA PHE A 35 14.10 13.22 50.35
C PHE A 35 13.54 11.87 50.81
N THR A 36 13.24 11.80 52.10
CA THR A 36 12.31 10.84 52.67
C THR A 36 10.96 11.01 52.01
N THR A 37 10.48 10.00 51.29
CA THR A 37 9.07 9.86 50.96
C THR A 37 8.49 8.75 51.83
N THR A 38 7.63 9.18 52.73
CA THR A 38 6.69 8.39 53.51
C THR A 38 5.89 7.46 52.61
N ALA A 39 5.89 6.18 52.96
CA ALA A 39 4.94 5.21 52.45
C ALA A 39 3.57 5.50 53.07
N ALA A 40 2.60 5.95 52.27
CA ALA A 40 1.16 5.71 52.42
C ALA A 40 0.41 6.35 51.24
N GLY A 41 -0.19 5.51 50.38
CA GLY A 41 -1.00 5.93 49.24
C GLY A 41 -1.04 4.86 48.17
N SER A 42 -1.79 3.78 48.39
CA SER A 42 -2.00 2.72 47.42
C SER A 42 -2.90 3.17 46.26
N ALA A 43 -2.33 3.32 45.07
CA ALA A 43 -2.98 3.30 43.74
C ALA A 43 -1.87 3.30 42.66
N ALA A 44 -1.72 2.39 41.70
CA ALA A 44 -2.32 1.11 41.31
C ALA A 44 -1.21 0.30 40.59
N PRO A 45 -1.20 -1.05 40.57
CA PRO A 45 -0.33 -1.78 39.64
C PRO A 45 -0.74 -1.43 38.19
N PRO A 46 0.21 -1.17 37.25
CA PRO A 46 -0.12 -0.91 35.86
C PRO A 46 -0.82 -2.13 35.25
N VAL A 47 -1.92 -1.90 34.54
CA VAL A 47 -2.87 -2.92 34.10
C VAL A 47 -2.21 -3.92 33.16
N ALA A 48 -2.30 -5.22 33.45
CA ALA A 48 -1.81 -6.29 32.56
C ALA A 48 -2.68 -6.47 31.29
N GLY A 49 -3.47 -5.46 30.91
CA GLY A 49 -4.50 -5.51 29.89
C GLY A 49 -5.45 -4.30 29.93
N LEU A 50 -6.58 -4.36 29.22
CA LEU A 50 -7.69 -3.42 29.39
C LEU A 50 -8.92 -4.19 29.89
N GLY A 51 -9.37 -3.90 31.11
CA GLY A 51 -10.54 -4.56 31.69
C GLY A 51 -11.88 -4.15 31.06
N PRO A 52 -13.00 -4.73 31.53
CA PRO A 52 -14.34 -4.40 31.07
C PRO A 52 -14.67 -2.91 31.28
N THR A 53 -15.41 -2.33 30.34
CA THR A 53 -15.89 -0.95 30.43
C THR A 53 -17.00 -0.83 31.47
N LYS A 54 -17.12 0.33 32.11
CA LYS A 54 -18.21 0.64 33.06
C LYS A 54 -18.73 2.03 32.78
N LYS A 55 -20.03 2.27 32.98
CA LYS A 55 -20.54 3.66 32.92
C LYS A 55 -19.82 4.50 33.99
N PRO A 56 -19.32 5.72 33.68
CA PRO A 56 -19.65 6.55 32.51
C PRO A 56 -18.73 6.39 31.28
N ASP A 57 -17.81 5.41 31.24
CA ASP A 57 -16.90 5.18 30.12
C ASP A 57 -17.65 4.86 28.82
N LYS A 58 -17.11 5.26 27.67
CA LYS A 58 -17.65 4.87 26.37
C LYS A 58 -17.54 3.36 26.18
N PRO A 59 -18.50 2.71 25.49
CA PRO A 59 -18.32 1.33 25.05
C PRO A 59 -17.06 1.20 24.18
N ARG A 60 -16.38 0.06 24.27
CA ARG A 60 -15.13 -0.22 23.55
C ARG A 60 -15.36 -1.11 22.32
N VAL A 61 -14.92 -0.62 21.17
CA VAL A 61 -14.79 -1.44 19.95
C VAL A 61 -13.35 -1.89 19.79
N VAL A 62 -13.12 -3.20 19.83
CA VAL A 62 -11.81 -3.80 19.52
C VAL A 62 -11.79 -4.23 18.06
N VAL A 63 -10.77 -3.82 17.30
CA VAL A 63 -10.58 -4.16 15.89
C VAL A 63 -9.27 -4.93 15.72
N LEU A 64 -9.36 -6.17 15.26
CA LEU A 64 -8.22 -7.02 14.96
C LEU A 64 -7.80 -6.85 13.49
N GLY A 65 -6.66 -6.21 13.27
CA GLY A 65 -6.06 -6.06 11.94
C GLY A 65 -6.12 -4.65 11.35
N THR A 66 -5.03 -4.27 10.68
CA THR A 66 -4.83 -2.96 10.02
C THR A 66 -4.89 -3.09 8.49
N GLY A 67 -5.73 -4.00 7.98
CA GLY A 67 -5.94 -4.21 6.54
C GLY A 67 -6.97 -3.27 5.92
N TRP A 68 -7.42 -3.59 4.70
CA TRP A 68 -8.45 -2.83 3.98
C TRP A 68 -9.75 -2.67 4.76
N ALA A 69 -10.26 -3.77 5.32
CA ALA A 69 -11.53 -3.79 6.05
C ALA A 69 -11.43 -3.05 7.39
N GLY A 70 -10.45 -3.43 8.22
CA GLY A 70 -10.23 -2.85 9.55
C GLY A 70 -9.95 -1.35 9.48
N CYS A 71 -9.04 -0.89 8.62
CA CYS A 71 -8.75 0.53 8.47
C CYS A 71 -9.94 1.32 7.93
N ARG A 72 -10.76 0.73 7.04
CA ARG A 72 -11.95 1.40 6.53
C ARG A 72 -13.03 1.54 7.59
N LEU A 73 -13.17 0.55 8.47
CA LEU A 73 -14.03 0.62 9.64
C LEU A 73 -13.53 1.68 10.62
N MET A 74 -12.24 1.62 11.00
CA MET A 74 -11.60 2.59 11.90
C MET A 74 -11.72 4.04 11.41
N LYS A 75 -11.70 4.26 10.09
CA LYS A 75 -11.92 5.60 9.51
C LYS A 75 -13.36 6.11 9.67
N GLY A 76 -14.34 5.21 9.77
CA GLY A 76 -15.78 5.54 9.77
C GLY A 76 -16.46 5.44 11.13
N ILE A 77 -15.82 4.81 12.12
CA ILE A 77 -16.37 4.65 13.46
C ILE A 77 -16.42 6.01 14.19
N ASP A 78 -17.51 6.25 14.92
CA ASP A 78 -17.76 7.49 15.64
C ASP A 78 -17.16 7.44 17.04
N THR A 79 -16.02 8.12 17.22
CA THR A 79 -15.25 8.14 18.47
C THR A 79 -15.84 9.07 19.53
N SER A 80 -16.94 9.79 19.22
CA SER A 80 -17.74 10.45 20.26
C SER A 80 -18.58 9.45 21.06
N ILE A 81 -18.87 8.28 20.47
CA ILE A 81 -19.70 7.22 21.05
C ILE A 81 -18.84 6.08 21.59
N TYR A 82 -17.78 5.71 20.88
CA TYR A 82 -16.94 4.56 21.21
C TYR A 82 -15.50 4.97 21.55
N ASP A 83 -14.92 4.24 22.50
CA ASP A 83 -13.47 4.11 22.57
C ASP A 83 -13.02 2.98 21.64
N VAL A 84 -11.94 3.20 20.90
CA VAL A 84 -11.50 2.27 19.85
C VAL A 84 -10.12 1.72 20.12
N VAL A 85 -9.99 0.40 20.09
CA VAL A 85 -8.72 -0.29 20.30
C VAL A 85 -8.39 -1.13 19.08
N CYS A 86 -7.27 -0.83 18.44
CA CYS A 86 -6.79 -1.58 17.29
C CYS A 86 -5.61 -2.47 17.67
N VAL A 87 -5.71 -3.77 17.41
CA VAL A 87 -4.66 -4.75 17.66
C VAL A 87 -4.18 -5.30 16.33
N SER A 88 -2.89 -5.20 16.05
CA SER A 88 -2.30 -5.76 14.83
C SER A 88 -0.79 -5.91 14.99
N PRO A 89 -0.16 -6.94 14.37
CA PRO A 89 1.30 -7.04 14.30
C PRO A 89 1.92 -5.95 13.41
N ARG A 90 1.10 -5.12 12.76
CA ARG A 90 1.53 -4.07 11.83
C ARG A 90 0.79 -2.75 12.11
N ASN A 91 1.52 -1.65 12.24
CA ASN A 91 0.98 -0.33 12.58
C ASN A 91 0.43 0.50 11.40
N HIS A 92 0.31 -0.07 10.20
CA HIS A 92 -0.09 0.68 9.01
C HIS A 92 -0.99 -0.16 8.09
N MET A 93 -1.75 0.53 7.26
CA MET A 93 -2.45 -0.04 6.12
C MET A 93 -1.49 -0.12 4.93
N VAL A 94 -1.56 -1.21 4.16
CA VAL A 94 -0.88 -1.35 2.87
C VAL A 94 -1.89 -1.23 1.75
N PHE A 95 -1.66 -0.29 0.83
CA PHE A 95 -2.41 -0.12 -0.39
C PHE A 95 -1.95 -1.17 -1.42
N THR A 96 -2.41 -2.39 -1.23
CA THR A 96 -1.95 -3.58 -1.97
C THR A 96 -1.99 -3.48 -3.51
N PRO A 97 -2.92 -2.74 -4.17
CA PRO A 97 -2.93 -2.62 -5.63
C PRO A 97 -1.73 -1.91 -6.24
N LEU A 98 -0.95 -1.15 -5.46
CA LEU A 98 0.25 -0.46 -5.94
C LEU A 98 1.54 -1.10 -5.42
N LEU A 99 1.45 -2.23 -4.73
CA LEU A 99 2.59 -2.87 -4.10
C LEU A 99 3.57 -3.44 -5.13
N ALA A 100 3.08 -3.97 -6.25
CA ALA A 100 3.90 -4.49 -7.36
C ALA A 100 4.88 -3.42 -7.88
N SER A 101 4.41 -2.19 -8.09
CA SER A 101 5.22 -1.07 -8.56
C SER A 101 6.32 -0.65 -7.57
N THR A 102 6.21 -0.98 -6.28
CA THR A 102 7.27 -0.70 -5.29
C THR A 102 8.44 -1.68 -5.36
N CYS A 103 8.21 -2.90 -5.87
CA CYS A 103 9.22 -3.96 -5.94
C CYS A 103 10.38 -3.60 -6.89
N VAL A 104 10.09 -2.84 -7.94
CA VAL A 104 11.09 -2.39 -8.94
C VAL A 104 11.49 -0.92 -8.79
N GLY A 105 10.89 -0.21 -7.82
CA GLY A 105 11.19 1.21 -7.55
C GLY A 105 10.45 2.21 -8.43
N THR A 106 9.43 1.80 -9.18
CA THR A 106 8.50 2.73 -9.87
C THR A 106 7.78 3.61 -8.85
N LEU A 107 7.41 3.04 -7.70
CA LEU A 107 6.89 3.76 -6.54
C LEU A 107 7.78 3.52 -5.31
N GLU A 108 7.79 4.49 -4.41
CA GLU A 108 8.43 4.33 -3.09
C GLU A 108 7.51 3.59 -2.12
N PHE A 109 8.10 2.79 -1.22
CA PHE A 109 7.36 1.99 -0.23
C PHE A 109 6.41 2.82 0.63
N ARG A 110 6.84 4.04 1.00
CA ARG A 110 6.04 4.97 1.80
C ARG A 110 4.82 5.51 1.07
N SER A 111 4.79 5.45 -0.26
CA SER A 111 3.65 5.92 -1.06
C SER A 111 2.46 4.96 -1.04
N VAL A 112 2.68 3.71 -0.59
CA VAL A 112 1.65 2.66 -0.53
C VAL A 112 1.35 2.22 0.91
N ALA A 113 1.86 2.93 1.92
CA ALA A 113 1.67 2.60 3.32
C ALA A 113 1.17 3.81 4.12
N GLU A 114 0.18 3.63 4.99
CA GLU A 114 -0.33 4.70 5.85
C GLU A 114 -0.52 4.23 7.29
N PRO A 115 0.15 4.88 8.26
CA PRO A 115 0.01 4.55 9.67
C PRO A 115 -1.44 4.61 10.15
N ILE A 116 -1.84 3.64 10.97
CA ILE A 116 -3.22 3.56 11.51
C ILE A 116 -3.59 4.79 12.34
N GLY A 117 -2.62 5.37 13.08
CA GLY A 117 -2.82 6.60 13.84
C GLY A 117 -3.13 7.84 13.00
N ARG A 118 -2.84 7.83 11.69
CA ARG A 118 -3.30 8.89 10.78
C ARG A 118 -4.69 8.62 10.23
N ILE A 119 -5.07 7.36 10.10
CA ILE A 119 -6.39 6.94 9.60
C ILE A 119 -7.45 7.19 10.67
N GLN A 120 -7.12 6.89 11.93
CA GLN A 120 -7.96 7.15 13.10
C GLN A 120 -7.12 7.82 14.20
N PRO A 121 -7.03 9.17 14.21
CA PRO A 121 -6.24 9.92 15.20
C PRO A 121 -6.64 9.70 16.66
N ALA A 122 -7.88 9.26 16.93
CA ALA A 122 -8.35 9.02 18.29
C ALA A 122 -7.45 8.03 19.06
N ILE A 123 -6.90 7.01 18.40
CA ILE A 123 -5.99 6.04 19.05
C ILE A 123 -4.66 6.64 19.50
N SER A 124 -4.39 7.91 19.17
CA SER A 124 -3.20 8.66 19.57
C SER A 124 -3.51 9.81 20.55
N HIS A 125 -4.78 10.20 20.70
CA HIS A 125 -5.16 11.43 21.40
C HIS A 125 -6.29 11.26 22.42
N GLU A 126 -7.22 10.32 22.20
CA GLU A 126 -8.38 10.14 23.06
C GLU A 126 -8.04 9.19 24.22
N PRO A 127 -8.43 9.53 25.47
CA PRO A 127 -8.31 8.61 26.59
C PRO A 127 -9.19 7.39 26.33
N GLY A 128 -8.64 6.17 26.48
CA GLY A 128 -9.39 4.92 26.26
C GLY A 128 -9.25 4.31 24.87
N SER A 129 -8.74 5.07 23.89
CA SER A 129 -8.48 4.59 22.53
C SER A 129 -7.00 4.28 22.32
N PHE A 130 -6.68 3.11 21.75
CA PHE A 130 -5.30 2.61 21.67
C PHE A 130 -4.99 1.90 20.37
N PHE A 131 -3.71 1.92 19.99
CA PHE A 131 -3.13 0.95 19.08
C PHE A 131 -2.15 0.06 19.86
N PHE A 132 -2.31 -1.26 19.75
CA PHE A 132 -1.37 -2.24 20.30
C PHE A 132 -0.69 -3.03 19.19
N LEU A 133 0.64 -3.01 19.20
CA LEU A 133 1.48 -3.81 18.32
C LEU A 133 1.57 -5.24 18.87
N ALA A 134 0.61 -6.07 18.50
CA ALA A 134 0.45 -7.41 19.07
C ALA A 134 -0.28 -8.36 18.10
N ASN A 135 -0.04 -9.66 18.28
CA ASN A 135 -0.85 -10.71 17.70
C ASN A 135 -2.03 -11.03 18.62
N CYS A 136 -3.21 -11.30 18.06
CA CYS A 136 -4.28 -11.95 18.80
C CYS A 136 -4.01 -13.45 18.80
N THR A 137 -3.88 -14.05 19.98
CA THR A 137 -3.56 -15.48 20.17
C THR A 137 -4.75 -16.29 20.65
N GLY A 138 -5.81 -15.63 21.13
CA GLY A 138 -7.02 -16.30 21.59
C GLY A 138 -8.21 -15.36 21.73
N LEU A 139 -9.40 -15.94 21.79
CA LEU A 139 -10.67 -15.24 21.92
C LEU A 139 -11.52 -15.96 22.96
N ASP A 140 -11.93 -15.24 24.00
CA ASP A 140 -12.94 -15.68 24.95
C ASP A 140 -14.25 -14.96 24.64
N THR A 141 -15.17 -15.68 24.00
CA THR A 141 -16.48 -15.15 23.62
C THR A 141 -17.44 -15.02 24.80
N LYS A 142 -17.22 -15.75 25.88
CA LYS A 142 -18.09 -15.74 27.07
C LYS A 142 -17.77 -14.56 27.98
N ASN A 143 -16.48 -14.28 28.17
CA ASN A 143 -16.01 -13.18 29.01
C ASN A 143 -15.77 -11.89 28.22
N HIS A 144 -16.00 -11.90 26.91
CA HIS A 144 -15.76 -10.77 26.02
C HIS A 144 -14.31 -10.28 26.06
N GLU A 145 -13.34 -11.19 25.96
CA GLU A 145 -11.91 -10.87 26.02
C GLU A 145 -11.17 -11.35 24.75
N VAL A 146 -10.22 -10.55 24.27
CA VAL A 146 -9.18 -11.02 23.34
C VAL A 146 -7.87 -11.20 24.11
N HIS A 147 -7.18 -12.30 23.81
CA HIS A 147 -5.85 -12.58 24.32
C HIS A 147 -4.83 -12.14 23.29
N CYS A 148 -3.86 -11.35 23.72
CA CYS A 148 -2.86 -10.73 22.87
C CYS A 148 -1.46 -11.06 23.36
N GLN A 149 -0.54 -11.21 22.42
CA GLN A 149 0.89 -11.30 22.69
C GLN A 149 1.61 -10.18 21.93
N THR A 150 2.47 -9.45 22.62
CA THR A 150 3.21 -8.35 22.00
C THR A 150 4.13 -8.82 20.88
N VAL A 151 4.29 -7.96 19.86
CA VAL A 151 5.28 -8.17 18.80
C VAL A 151 6.49 -7.30 19.10
N THR A 152 7.62 -7.93 19.35
CA THR A 152 8.90 -7.26 19.65
C THR A 152 9.84 -7.21 18.43
N ASP A 153 9.45 -7.86 17.32
CA ASP A 153 10.21 -7.90 16.06
C ASP A 153 11.70 -8.26 16.24
N GLY A 154 11.99 -9.18 17.17
CA GLY A 154 13.35 -9.64 17.46
C GLY A 154 14.20 -8.67 18.29
N LEU A 155 13.60 -7.66 18.93
CA LEU A 155 14.28 -6.81 19.90
C LEU A 155 14.81 -7.64 21.07
N GLN A 156 16.13 -7.80 21.15
CA GLN A 156 16.81 -8.56 22.20
C GLN A 156 16.62 -7.97 23.62
N THR A 157 16.14 -6.73 23.72
CA THR A 157 15.95 -6.03 24.99
C THR A 157 14.59 -6.28 25.63
N LEU A 158 13.64 -6.90 24.92
CA LEU A 158 12.28 -7.12 25.39
C LEU A 158 11.76 -8.48 24.91
N ASP A 159 11.47 -9.36 25.86
CA ASP A 159 10.75 -10.59 25.57
C ASP A 159 9.27 -10.29 25.29
N PRO A 160 8.61 -11.02 24.38
CA PRO A 160 7.16 -10.92 24.20
C PRO A 160 6.41 -11.22 25.51
N TRP A 161 5.33 -10.51 25.77
CA TRP A 161 4.46 -10.76 26.92
C TRP A 161 2.99 -10.80 26.51
N ASP A 162 2.22 -11.54 27.29
CA ASP A 162 0.79 -11.69 27.07
C ASP A 162 0.00 -10.65 27.87
N PHE A 163 -1.13 -10.24 27.31
CA PHE A 163 -2.08 -9.34 27.93
C PHE A 163 -3.49 -9.57 27.38
N LYS A 164 -4.49 -9.04 28.08
CA LYS A 164 -5.90 -9.22 27.71
C LYS A 164 -6.58 -7.90 27.42
N ILE A 165 -7.57 -7.90 26.54
CA ILE A 165 -8.38 -6.72 26.25
C ILE A 165 -9.84 -7.14 26.24
N SER A 166 -10.62 -6.63 27.19
CA SER A 166 -12.08 -6.77 27.16
C SER A 166 -12.68 -5.86 26.09
N TYR A 167 -13.75 -6.31 25.43
CA TYR A 167 -14.45 -5.58 24.37
C TYR A 167 -15.95 -5.51 24.64
N ASP A 168 -16.59 -4.43 24.18
CA ASP A 168 -18.04 -4.39 24.07
C ASP A 168 -18.50 -4.88 22.69
N LYS A 169 -17.73 -4.54 21.65
CA LYS A 169 -17.89 -5.08 20.29
C LYS A 169 -16.53 -5.49 19.75
N LEU A 170 -16.45 -6.64 19.09
CA LEU A 170 -15.24 -7.14 18.46
C LEU A 170 -15.42 -7.17 16.94
N VAL A 171 -14.45 -6.62 16.22
CA VAL A 171 -14.37 -6.73 14.75
C VAL A 171 -13.11 -7.47 14.37
N ILE A 172 -13.29 -8.64 13.75
CA ILE A 172 -12.20 -9.45 13.21
C ILE A 172 -11.99 -9.06 11.74
N ALA A 173 -10.84 -8.45 11.45
CA ALA A 173 -10.45 -7.97 10.12
C ALA A 173 -9.01 -8.40 9.79
N SER A 174 -8.63 -9.62 10.20
CA SER A 174 -7.27 -10.16 10.11
C SER A 174 -6.82 -10.48 8.68
N GLY A 175 -7.74 -10.48 7.72
CA GLY A 175 -7.46 -10.81 6.32
C GLY A 175 -7.17 -12.31 6.10
N ALA A 176 -6.37 -12.60 5.07
CA ALA A 176 -6.05 -13.96 4.62
C ALA A 176 -4.54 -14.17 4.50
N GLU A 177 -4.11 -15.43 4.61
CA GLU A 177 -2.74 -15.89 4.40
C GLU A 177 -2.54 -16.33 2.94
N ALA A 178 -1.30 -16.23 2.45
CA ALA A 178 -0.94 -16.80 1.15
C ALA A 178 -1.02 -18.32 1.22
N SER A 179 -1.69 -18.94 0.24
CA SER A 179 -1.76 -20.39 0.15
C SER A 179 -0.53 -20.93 -0.58
N THR A 180 0.13 -21.91 0.03
CA THR A 180 1.18 -22.71 -0.62
C THR A 180 0.62 -23.96 -1.29
N PHE A 181 -0.68 -24.25 -1.10
CA PHE A 181 -1.33 -25.50 -1.52
C PHE A 181 -0.64 -26.78 -0.99
N GLY A 182 0.13 -26.66 0.10
CA GLY A 182 0.92 -27.77 0.64
C GLY A 182 2.17 -28.11 -0.16
N ILE A 183 2.54 -27.28 -1.15
CA ILE A 183 3.75 -27.46 -1.95
C ILE A 183 4.98 -27.18 -1.09
N LYS A 184 5.90 -28.16 -1.03
CA LYS A 184 7.14 -28.08 -0.24
C LYS A 184 8.09 -27.03 -0.83
N GLY A 185 8.82 -26.34 0.03
CA GLY A 185 9.83 -25.36 -0.36
C GLY A 185 9.29 -23.95 -0.67
N VAL A 186 7.97 -23.77 -0.79
CA VAL A 186 7.38 -22.45 -1.08
C VAL A 186 7.69 -21.45 0.04
N LYS A 187 7.49 -21.83 1.31
CA LYS A 187 7.73 -20.93 2.44
C LYS A 187 9.22 -20.64 2.64
N GLU A 188 10.08 -21.58 2.25
CA GLU A 188 11.52 -21.56 2.46
C GLU A 188 12.26 -20.77 1.36
N HIS A 189 11.73 -20.75 0.13
CA HIS A 189 12.48 -20.26 -1.03
C HIS A 189 11.76 -19.21 -1.88
N ALA A 190 10.43 -19.11 -1.81
CA ALA A 190 9.67 -18.09 -2.51
C ALA A 190 9.44 -16.86 -1.64
N ILE A 191 9.27 -15.70 -2.26
CA ILE A 191 8.86 -14.46 -1.58
C ILE A 191 7.41 -14.18 -1.97
N PHE A 192 6.52 -14.05 -0.99
CA PHE A 192 5.14 -13.64 -1.24
C PHE A 192 5.06 -12.16 -1.61
N LEU A 193 4.04 -11.71 -2.35
CA LEU A 193 3.84 -10.28 -2.65
C LEU A 193 2.58 -9.73 -1.97
N ARG A 194 2.67 -9.48 -0.65
CA ARG A 194 1.52 -9.08 0.19
C ARG A 194 1.79 -7.87 1.09
N GLU A 195 3.05 -7.64 1.46
CA GLU A 195 3.46 -6.69 2.50
C GLU A 195 4.57 -5.78 1.99
N VAL A 196 4.81 -4.67 2.68
CA VAL A 196 5.90 -3.76 2.32
C VAL A 196 7.27 -4.44 2.47
N HIS A 197 7.49 -5.21 3.54
CA HIS A 197 8.76 -5.93 3.74
C HIS A 197 8.99 -6.99 2.65
N HIS A 198 7.93 -7.62 2.16
CA HIS A 198 8.02 -8.52 1.02
C HIS A 198 8.52 -7.78 -0.23
N ALA A 199 7.96 -6.60 -0.54
CA ALA A 199 8.40 -5.80 -1.68
C ALA A 199 9.85 -5.32 -1.53
N GLN A 200 10.28 -5.00 -0.29
CA GLN A 200 11.68 -4.68 0.03
C GLN A 200 12.60 -5.86 -0.24
N GLU A 201 12.22 -7.06 0.20
CA GLU A 201 13.01 -8.28 0.00
C GLU A 201 13.11 -8.67 -1.47
N ILE A 202 12.02 -8.55 -2.23
CA ILE A 202 12.01 -8.73 -3.69
C ILE A 202 13.00 -7.76 -4.35
N ARG A 203 12.91 -6.47 -4.03
CA ARG A 203 13.80 -5.44 -4.58
C ARG A 203 15.27 -5.72 -4.23
N ARG A 204 15.54 -6.08 -2.98
CA ARG A 204 16.87 -6.41 -2.48
C ARG A 204 17.45 -7.60 -3.24
N LYS A 205 16.68 -8.69 -3.38
CA LYS A 205 17.12 -9.92 -4.07
C LYS A 205 17.31 -9.71 -5.56
N LEU A 206 16.43 -8.96 -6.22
CA LEU A 206 16.57 -8.58 -7.62
C LEU A 206 17.88 -7.83 -7.89
N LEU A 207 18.15 -6.78 -7.12
CA LEU A 207 19.37 -5.98 -7.27
C LEU A 207 20.63 -6.76 -6.89
N LEU A 208 20.55 -7.59 -5.84
CA LEU A 208 21.66 -8.46 -5.44
C LEU A 208 22.03 -9.44 -6.55
N ASN A 209 21.06 -10.08 -7.19
CA ASN A 209 21.32 -11.01 -8.30
C ASN A 209 21.96 -10.29 -9.50
N LEU A 210 21.50 -9.07 -9.83
CA LEU A 210 22.13 -8.23 -10.84
C LEU A 210 23.60 -7.95 -10.52
N MET A 211 23.89 -7.49 -9.30
CA MET A 211 25.27 -7.20 -8.88
C MET A 211 26.16 -8.45 -8.86
N LEU A 212 25.64 -9.58 -8.35
CA LEU A 212 26.39 -10.84 -8.29
C LEU A 212 26.67 -11.42 -9.67
N SER A 213 25.74 -11.27 -10.62
CA SER A 213 25.92 -11.80 -11.98
C SER A 213 27.08 -11.17 -12.76
N ASP A 214 27.50 -9.97 -12.35
CA ASP A 214 28.61 -9.21 -12.96
C ASP A 214 29.95 -9.43 -12.24
N VAL A 215 29.96 -10.20 -11.15
CA VAL A 215 31.20 -10.49 -10.39
C VAL A 215 32.09 -11.45 -11.20
N PRO A 216 33.41 -11.19 -11.29
CA PRO A 216 34.34 -12.09 -11.98
C PRO A 216 34.30 -13.52 -11.42
N GLY A 217 34.29 -14.51 -12.32
CA GLY A 217 34.26 -15.93 -11.97
C GLY A 217 32.88 -16.59 -12.01
N VAL A 218 31.80 -15.83 -12.23
CA VAL A 218 30.46 -16.39 -12.42
C VAL A 218 30.29 -16.91 -13.84
N SER A 219 29.91 -18.19 -13.99
CA SER A 219 29.65 -18.82 -15.29
C SER A 219 28.38 -18.26 -15.94
N ASP A 220 28.30 -18.33 -17.27
CA ASP A 220 27.13 -17.85 -18.00
C ASP A 220 25.84 -18.63 -17.66
N GLU A 221 25.97 -19.91 -17.30
CA GLU A 221 24.84 -20.71 -16.79
C GLU A 221 24.32 -20.14 -15.47
N GLU A 222 25.22 -19.81 -14.54
CA GLU A 222 24.84 -19.24 -13.25
C GLU A 222 24.28 -17.82 -13.40
N LYS A 223 24.79 -17.02 -14.36
CA LYS A 223 24.19 -15.72 -14.72
C LYS A 223 22.75 -15.88 -15.19
N ARG A 224 22.49 -16.82 -16.12
CA ARG A 224 21.12 -17.11 -16.60
C ARG A 224 20.20 -17.49 -15.46
N ARG A 225 20.68 -18.33 -14.53
CA ARG A 225 19.91 -18.72 -13.34
C ARG A 225 19.64 -17.53 -12.42
N LEU A 226 20.68 -16.79 -12.00
CA LEU A 226 20.56 -15.64 -11.09
C LEU A 226 19.60 -14.57 -11.62
N LEU A 227 19.61 -14.36 -12.93
CA LEU A 227 18.82 -13.33 -13.60
C LEU A 227 17.49 -13.86 -14.16
N HIS A 228 17.11 -15.09 -13.84
CA HIS A 228 15.79 -15.60 -14.11
C HIS A 228 14.83 -15.25 -12.97
N CYS A 229 13.89 -14.34 -13.27
CA CYS A 229 12.80 -13.97 -12.37
C CYS A 229 11.56 -14.81 -12.68
N VAL A 230 11.13 -15.63 -11.73
CA VAL A 230 9.94 -16.48 -11.85
C VAL A 230 8.82 -15.93 -10.98
N VAL A 231 7.65 -15.72 -11.58
CA VAL A 231 6.43 -15.29 -10.90
C VAL A 231 5.41 -16.41 -11.01
N VAL A 232 4.86 -16.88 -9.89
CA VAL A 232 3.82 -17.91 -9.86
C VAL A 232 2.48 -17.26 -9.53
N GLY A 233 1.49 -17.46 -10.40
CA GLY A 233 0.13 -16.93 -10.30
C GLY A 233 -0.21 -15.89 -11.35
N GLY A 234 -1.09 -16.24 -12.27
CA GLY A 234 -1.61 -15.38 -13.34
C GLY A 234 -2.74 -14.44 -12.93
N GLY A 235 -2.98 -14.24 -11.63
CA GLY A 235 -3.93 -13.25 -11.14
C GLY A 235 -3.45 -11.80 -11.36
N PRO A 236 -4.26 -10.79 -11.04
CA PRO A 236 -3.89 -9.38 -11.20
C PRO A 236 -2.51 -9.05 -10.62
N THR A 237 -2.22 -9.49 -9.39
CA THR A 237 -0.93 -9.23 -8.72
C THR A 237 0.28 -9.77 -9.49
N GLY A 238 0.22 -11.02 -9.98
CA GLY A 238 1.35 -11.61 -10.70
C GLY A 238 1.52 -11.04 -12.10
N VAL A 239 0.42 -10.70 -12.78
CA VAL A 239 0.44 -10.01 -14.08
C VAL A 239 1.01 -8.59 -13.96
N GLU A 240 0.54 -7.81 -12.99
CA GLU A 240 1.02 -6.45 -12.76
C GLU A 240 2.52 -6.45 -12.39
N PHE A 241 2.94 -7.36 -11.51
CA PHE A 241 4.35 -7.49 -11.14
C PHE A 241 5.24 -7.96 -12.31
N SER A 242 4.77 -8.89 -13.13
CA SER A 242 5.50 -9.33 -14.33
C SER A 242 5.66 -8.18 -15.34
N GLY A 243 4.64 -7.35 -15.50
CA GLY A 243 4.69 -6.13 -16.33
C GLY A 243 5.68 -5.09 -15.79
N GLU A 244 5.66 -4.82 -14.48
CA GLU A 244 6.61 -3.91 -13.82
C GLU A 244 8.07 -4.40 -13.92
N LEU A 245 8.30 -5.70 -13.75
CA LEU A 245 9.63 -6.30 -13.97
C LEU A 245 10.10 -6.15 -15.42
N SER A 246 9.21 -6.42 -16.38
CA SER A 246 9.51 -6.27 -17.80
C SER A 246 9.87 -4.83 -18.16
N ASP A 247 9.12 -3.84 -17.66
CA ASP A 247 9.42 -2.42 -17.84
C ASP A 247 10.78 -2.03 -17.22
N PHE A 248 11.06 -2.51 -16.01
CA PHE A 248 12.36 -2.29 -15.33
C PHE A 248 13.52 -2.90 -16.13
N ILE A 249 13.36 -4.11 -16.65
CA ILE A 249 14.39 -4.78 -17.47
C ILE A 249 14.66 -3.96 -18.72
N MET A 250 13.61 -3.67 -19.51
CA MET A 250 13.74 -2.95 -20.79
C MET A 250 14.32 -1.55 -20.66
N ARG A 251 14.09 -0.86 -19.53
CA ARG A 251 14.49 0.53 -19.35
C ARG A 251 15.74 0.67 -18.49
N ASP A 252 15.70 0.19 -17.26
CA ASP A 252 16.72 0.45 -16.26
C ASP A 252 17.89 -0.52 -16.39
N VAL A 253 17.63 -1.81 -16.62
CA VAL A 253 18.69 -2.81 -16.74
C VAL A 253 19.50 -2.60 -18.02
N HIS A 254 18.83 -2.37 -19.15
CA HIS A 254 19.51 -2.07 -20.42
C HIS A 254 20.36 -0.78 -20.36
N GLN A 255 20.06 0.15 -19.47
CA GLN A 255 20.84 1.38 -19.31
C GLN A 255 22.02 1.24 -18.34
N ARG A 256 21.86 0.46 -17.27
CA ARG A 256 22.79 0.45 -16.13
C ARG A 256 23.57 -0.84 -15.94
N TYR A 257 23.11 -1.94 -16.53
CA TYR A 257 23.65 -3.29 -16.39
C TYR A 257 23.86 -3.92 -17.77
N THR A 258 24.45 -3.15 -18.69
CA THR A 258 24.62 -3.51 -20.11
C THR A 258 25.34 -4.84 -20.33
N HIS A 259 26.27 -5.23 -19.45
CA HIS A 259 27.03 -6.48 -19.55
C HIS A 259 26.20 -7.74 -19.28
N VAL A 260 25.08 -7.61 -18.57
CA VAL A 260 24.22 -8.73 -18.17
C VAL A 260 22.78 -8.60 -18.67
N GLN A 261 22.48 -7.58 -19.47
CA GLN A 261 21.13 -7.26 -19.96
C GLN A 261 20.48 -8.41 -20.74
N ASP A 262 21.26 -9.20 -21.48
CA ASP A 262 20.77 -10.29 -22.32
C ASP A 262 20.48 -11.58 -21.52
N TYR A 263 20.90 -11.63 -20.25
CA TYR A 263 20.69 -12.79 -19.37
C TYR A 263 19.40 -12.68 -18.56
N ILE A 264 18.95 -11.45 -18.27
CA ILE A 264 17.79 -11.23 -17.42
C ILE A 264 16.48 -11.46 -18.17
N HIS A 265 15.59 -12.25 -17.57
CA HIS A 265 14.29 -12.54 -18.16
C HIS A 265 13.26 -12.91 -17.10
N VAL A 266 11.98 -12.79 -17.48
CA VAL A 266 10.84 -13.04 -16.60
C VAL A 266 10.04 -14.23 -17.14
N THR A 267 9.64 -15.13 -16.25
CA THR A 267 8.67 -16.19 -16.55
C THR A 267 7.49 -16.09 -15.60
N LEU A 268 6.28 -15.97 -16.15
CA LEU A 268 5.02 -16.03 -15.41
C LEU A 268 4.41 -17.41 -15.59
N ILE A 269 4.18 -18.11 -14.48
CA ILE A 269 3.63 -19.46 -14.43
C ILE A 269 2.22 -19.40 -13.89
N GLU A 270 1.28 -19.97 -14.65
CA GLU A 270 -0.13 -20.09 -14.27
C GLU A 270 -0.65 -21.47 -14.66
N ALA A 271 -1.48 -22.10 -13.82
CA ALA A 271 -2.00 -23.43 -14.10
C ALA A 271 -3.02 -23.40 -15.26
N ASN A 272 -3.81 -22.34 -15.34
CA ASN A 272 -4.84 -22.14 -16.36
C ASN A 272 -4.54 -20.89 -17.21
N ASP A 273 -5.53 -20.00 -17.33
CA ASP A 273 -5.39 -18.73 -18.03
C ASP A 273 -5.11 -17.60 -17.04
N ILE A 274 -4.28 -16.64 -17.46
CA ILE A 274 -4.09 -15.41 -16.70
C ILE A 274 -5.39 -14.60 -16.65
N LEU A 275 -5.57 -13.85 -15.56
CA LEU A 275 -6.70 -12.94 -15.35
C LEU A 275 -8.06 -13.60 -15.59
N SER A 276 -8.27 -14.81 -15.10
CA SER A 276 -9.48 -15.63 -15.30
C SER A 276 -10.80 -14.98 -14.85
N SER A 277 -10.74 -13.87 -14.12
CA SER A 277 -11.90 -13.04 -13.75
C SER A 277 -12.25 -11.96 -14.81
N PHE A 278 -11.38 -11.70 -15.78
CA PHE A 278 -11.55 -10.70 -16.83
C PHE A 278 -12.18 -11.30 -18.08
N ASP A 279 -12.67 -10.42 -18.97
CA ASP A 279 -13.20 -10.80 -20.28
C ASP A 279 -12.15 -11.49 -21.14
N ASP A 280 -12.56 -12.51 -21.91
CA ASP A 280 -11.68 -13.30 -22.76
C ASP A 280 -10.84 -12.43 -23.71
N ARG A 281 -11.42 -11.35 -24.25
CA ARG A 281 -10.69 -10.44 -25.13
C ARG A 281 -9.60 -9.68 -24.38
N LEU A 282 -9.84 -9.31 -23.11
CA LEU A 282 -8.85 -8.67 -22.26
C LEU A 282 -7.74 -9.65 -21.86
N ARG A 283 -8.07 -10.92 -21.64
CA ARG A 283 -7.09 -11.99 -21.36
C ARG A 283 -6.15 -12.22 -22.55
N VAL A 284 -6.70 -12.28 -23.76
CA VAL A 284 -5.92 -12.38 -25.00
C VAL A 284 -5.02 -11.15 -25.16
N TYR A 285 -5.56 -9.94 -24.98
CA TYR A 285 -4.77 -8.71 -25.06
C TYR A 285 -3.60 -8.70 -24.05
N ALA A 286 -3.86 -9.08 -22.80
CA ALA A 286 -2.85 -9.16 -21.76
C ALA A 286 -1.73 -10.14 -22.12
N THR A 287 -2.11 -11.32 -22.61
CA THR A 287 -1.18 -12.38 -23.07
C THR A 287 -0.29 -11.85 -24.18
N THR A 288 -0.87 -11.28 -25.23
CA THR A 288 -0.11 -10.72 -26.36
C THR A 288 0.83 -9.60 -25.91
N GLN A 289 0.36 -8.71 -25.04
CA GLN A 289 1.16 -7.58 -24.57
C GLN A 289 2.34 -8.02 -23.71
N LEU A 290 2.14 -8.93 -22.74
CA LEU A 290 3.20 -9.47 -21.89
C LEU A 290 4.27 -10.21 -22.71
N THR A 291 3.84 -11.06 -23.65
CA THR A 291 4.77 -11.76 -24.54
C THR A 291 5.56 -10.79 -25.41
N LYS A 292 4.91 -9.74 -25.93
CA LYS A 292 5.57 -8.69 -26.72
C LYS A 292 6.64 -7.92 -25.92
N THR A 293 6.48 -7.79 -24.62
CA THR A 293 7.46 -7.11 -23.74
C THR A 293 8.49 -8.06 -23.12
N GLY A 294 8.55 -9.31 -23.60
CA GLY A 294 9.59 -10.28 -23.20
C GLY A 294 9.24 -11.13 -21.98
N VAL A 295 8.01 -11.09 -21.49
CA VAL A 295 7.56 -12.01 -20.43
C VAL A 295 7.23 -13.37 -21.05
N ARG A 296 7.92 -14.42 -20.61
CA ARG A 296 7.62 -15.80 -20.99
C ARG A 296 6.43 -16.30 -20.18
N LEU A 297 5.35 -16.66 -20.86
CA LEU A 297 4.20 -17.28 -20.22
C LEU A 297 4.36 -18.81 -20.27
N VAL A 298 4.25 -19.45 -19.11
CA VAL A 298 4.31 -20.90 -18.99
C VAL A 298 3.02 -21.37 -18.33
N ARG A 299 2.29 -22.24 -19.04
CA ARG A 299 1.14 -22.91 -18.46
C ARG A 299 1.62 -24.15 -17.71
N GLY A 300 1.44 -24.19 -16.40
CA GLY A 300 1.91 -25.31 -15.60
C GLY A 300 1.57 -25.18 -14.11
N THR A 301 1.50 -26.33 -13.45
CA THR A 301 1.28 -26.42 -12.00
C THR A 301 2.60 -26.69 -11.30
N VAL A 302 2.94 -25.89 -10.30
CA VAL A 302 4.15 -26.12 -9.49
C VAL A 302 3.92 -27.32 -8.56
N LYS A 303 4.88 -28.25 -8.54
CA LYS A 303 4.84 -29.48 -7.72
C LYS A 303 5.79 -29.42 -6.53
N ASP A 304 6.95 -28.82 -6.71
CA ASP A 304 8.01 -28.73 -5.69
C ASP A 304 8.85 -27.47 -5.91
N VAL A 305 9.37 -26.89 -4.84
CA VAL A 305 10.27 -25.73 -4.89
C VAL A 305 11.58 -26.10 -4.19
N GLN A 306 12.69 -25.98 -4.91
CA GLN A 306 14.03 -26.27 -4.42
C GLN A 306 14.87 -24.98 -4.41
N PRO A 307 16.01 -24.91 -3.69
CA PRO A 307 16.75 -23.66 -3.50
C PRO A 307 17.13 -22.90 -4.77
N LYS A 308 17.28 -23.61 -5.91
CA LYS A 308 17.77 -23.06 -7.19
C LYS A 308 16.82 -23.29 -8.38
N LYS A 309 15.71 -24.00 -8.19
CA LYS A 309 14.78 -24.37 -9.25
C LYS A 309 13.39 -24.70 -8.71
N ILE A 310 12.37 -24.55 -9.54
CA ILE A 310 11.04 -25.10 -9.30
C ILE A 310 10.82 -26.32 -10.20
N VAL A 311 10.02 -27.27 -9.73
CA VAL A 311 9.64 -28.46 -10.49
C VAL A 311 8.16 -28.37 -10.82
N LEU A 312 7.82 -28.43 -12.11
CA LEU A 312 6.43 -28.45 -12.57
C LEU A 312 5.86 -29.87 -12.54
N SER A 313 4.53 -29.98 -12.60
CA SER A 313 3.82 -31.27 -12.56
C SER A 313 4.16 -32.21 -13.71
N ASP A 314 4.59 -31.67 -14.85
CA ASP A 314 5.05 -32.42 -16.03
C ASP A 314 6.52 -32.87 -15.92
N GLY A 315 7.21 -32.56 -14.82
CA GLY A 315 8.62 -32.87 -14.61
C GLY A 315 9.59 -31.79 -15.12
N THR A 316 9.10 -30.70 -15.71
CA THR A 316 9.96 -29.59 -16.16
C THR A 316 10.62 -28.89 -14.97
N ASP A 317 11.94 -28.80 -15.01
CA ASP A 317 12.72 -27.97 -14.10
C ASP A 317 12.82 -26.54 -14.64
N VAL A 318 12.48 -25.55 -13.81
CA VAL A 318 12.65 -24.13 -14.13
C VAL A 318 13.64 -23.52 -13.13
N PRO A 319 14.89 -23.25 -13.53
CA PRO A 319 15.87 -22.57 -12.67
C PRO A 319 15.35 -21.18 -12.27
N TYR A 320 15.83 -20.62 -11.15
CA TYR A 320 15.52 -19.24 -10.82
C TYR A 320 16.58 -18.60 -9.92
N GLY A 321 16.63 -17.27 -9.96
CA GLY A 321 17.35 -16.44 -9.01
C GLY A 321 16.41 -15.67 -8.10
N LEU A 322 15.23 -15.31 -8.60
CA LEU A 322 14.15 -14.68 -7.85
C LEU A 322 12.85 -15.45 -8.11
N LEU A 323 12.19 -15.91 -7.05
CA LEU A 323 10.90 -16.59 -7.11
C LEU A 323 9.87 -15.80 -6.31
N VAL A 324 8.84 -15.30 -6.98
CA VAL A 324 7.73 -14.57 -6.35
C VAL A 324 6.46 -15.39 -6.42
N TRP A 325 5.86 -15.64 -5.25
CA TRP A 325 4.62 -16.40 -5.11
C TRP A 325 3.43 -15.44 -4.92
N SER A 326 2.56 -15.37 -5.93
CA SER A 326 1.44 -14.43 -5.98
C SER A 326 0.07 -15.10 -6.17
N THR A 327 0.02 -16.42 -6.02
CA THR A 327 -1.20 -17.22 -6.15
C THR A 327 -1.71 -17.73 -4.81
N GLY A 328 -3.02 -17.97 -4.73
CA GLY A 328 -3.67 -18.62 -3.61
C GLY A 328 -3.82 -17.71 -2.39
N VAL A 329 -5.06 -17.52 -1.95
CA VAL A 329 -5.38 -16.89 -0.67
C VAL A 329 -6.35 -17.79 0.08
N GLY A 330 -6.13 -17.94 1.38
CA GLY A 330 -6.94 -18.80 2.23
C GLY A 330 -7.03 -18.28 3.66
N PRO A 331 -7.92 -18.88 4.48
CA PRO A 331 -7.98 -18.55 5.89
C PRO A 331 -6.63 -18.82 6.56
N SER A 332 -6.17 -17.90 7.40
CA SER A 332 -4.95 -18.09 8.20
C SER A 332 -5.13 -19.24 9.21
N SER A 333 -4.04 -19.74 9.79
CA SER A 333 -4.12 -20.65 10.95
C SER A 333 -4.98 -20.05 12.06
N PHE A 334 -4.73 -18.78 12.41
CA PHE A 334 -5.53 -18.02 13.38
C PHE A 334 -7.04 -18.09 13.13
N VAL A 335 -7.48 -17.92 11.88
CA VAL A 335 -8.91 -18.01 11.53
C VAL A 335 -9.41 -19.44 11.63
N ARG A 336 -8.62 -20.44 11.24
CA ARG A 336 -9.01 -21.85 11.27
C ARG A 336 -9.16 -22.37 12.70
N ASP A 337 -8.23 -22.00 13.58
CA ASP A 337 -8.10 -22.51 14.95
C ASP A 337 -9.10 -21.85 15.92
N MET A 338 -9.68 -20.71 15.53
CA MET A 338 -10.65 -19.98 16.35
C MET A 338 -11.98 -20.73 16.47
N ASP A 339 -12.50 -20.86 17.69
CA ASP A 339 -13.79 -21.51 17.99
C ASP A 339 -14.99 -20.59 17.66
N LEU A 340 -15.18 -20.34 16.36
CA LEU A 340 -16.31 -19.63 15.79
C LEU A 340 -16.85 -20.41 14.59
N PRO A 341 -18.15 -20.30 14.27
CA PRO A 341 -18.75 -20.90 13.08
C PRO A 341 -17.93 -20.63 11.83
N LYS A 342 -17.80 -21.63 10.95
CA LYS A 342 -17.07 -21.48 9.68
C LYS A 342 -18.04 -21.45 8.51
N ALA A 343 -17.77 -20.55 7.58
CA ALA A 343 -18.36 -20.57 6.26
C ALA A 343 -17.70 -21.65 5.38
N PRO A 344 -18.34 -22.05 4.26
CA PRO A 344 -17.69 -22.83 3.23
C PRO A 344 -16.32 -22.24 2.85
N GLY A 345 -15.29 -23.09 2.79
CA GLY A 345 -13.90 -22.67 2.56
C GLY A 345 -13.12 -22.24 3.81
N GLY A 346 -13.68 -22.37 5.01
CA GLY A 346 -12.95 -22.25 6.28
C GLY A 346 -12.76 -20.82 6.81
N ARG A 347 -13.46 -19.84 6.23
CA ARG A 347 -13.51 -18.45 6.74
C ARG A 347 -14.46 -18.34 7.93
N ILE A 348 -14.39 -17.28 8.71
CA ILE A 348 -15.36 -17.01 9.80
C ILE A 348 -16.75 -16.82 9.19
N GLY A 349 -17.71 -17.60 9.68
CA GLY A 349 -19.09 -17.58 9.24
C GLY A 349 -19.86 -16.39 9.79
N VAL A 350 -20.44 -15.60 8.90
CA VAL A 350 -21.25 -14.42 9.24
C VAL A 350 -22.67 -14.48 8.68
N ASP A 351 -23.57 -13.74 9.32
CA ASP A 351 -24.92 -13.44 8.82
C ASP A 351 -24.95 -12.28 7.81
N ASP A 352 -26.15 -11.86 7.43
CA ASP A 352 -26.39 -10.79 6.47
C ASP A 352 -25.92 -9.40 6.92
N TRP A 353 -25.65 -9.20 8.21
CA TRP A 353 -25.14 -7.97 8.82
C TRP A 353 -23.66 -8.07 9.19
N LEU A 354 -22.97 -9.12 8.70
CA LEU A 354 -21.54 -9.39 8.95
C LEU A 354 -21.23 -9.75 10.41
N ARG A 355 -22.26 -10.14 11.18
CA ARG A 355 -22.17 -10.56 12.57
C ARG A 355 -21.97 -12.08 12.64
N VAL A 356 -21.27 -12.54 13.67
CA VAL A 356 -21.10 -13.98 13.95
C VAL A 356 -22.32 -14.46 14.76
N PRO A 357 -23.20 -15.32 14.21
CA PRO A 357 -24.49 -15.59 14.85
C PRO A 357 -24.43 -16.22 16.24
N SER A 358 -23.37 -16.99 16.52
CA SER A 358 -23.15 -17.60 17.84
C SER A 358 -22.63 -16.61 18.90
N ALA A 359 -22.24 -15.39 18.50
CA ALA A 359 -21.67 -14.36 19.37
C ALA A 359 -22.08 -12.96 18.86
N PRO A 360 -23.24 -12.43 19.28
CA PRO A 360 -23.86 -11.24 18.68
C PRO A 360 -23.02 -9.95 18.74
N ASP A 361 -22.04 -9.88 19.63
CA ASP A 361 -21.13 -8.74 19.77
C ASP A 361 -19.86 -8.86 18.92
N ILE A 362 -19.74 -9.94 18.14
CA ILE A 362 -18.58 -10.23 17.28
C ILE A 362 -18.99 -10.13 15.82
N PHE A 363 -18.15 -9.43 15.05
CA PHE A 363 -18.30 -9.22 13.62
C PHE A 363 -17.03 -9.65 12.90
N ALA A 364 -17.15 -10.09 11.65
CA ALA A 364 -15.99 -10.45 10.83
C ALA A 364 -16.11 -9.89 9.41
N ILE A 365 -15.05 -9.23 8.93
CA ILE A 365 -15.03 -8.51 7.65
C ILE A 365 -13.74 -8.74 6.87
N GLY A 366 -13.78 -8.55 5.55
CA GLY A 366 -12.68 -8.76 4.63
C GLY A 366 -12.39 -10.24 4.37
N ASP A 367 -11.18 -10.53 3.91
CA ASP A 367 -10.81 -11.87 3.43
C ASP A 367 -10.88 -12.99 4.52
N CYS A 368 -11.06 -12.63 5.79
CA CYS A 368 -11.22 -13.57 6.90
C CYS A 368 -12.66 -14.08 7.09
N SER A 369 -13.66 -13.47 6.44
CA SER A 369 -15.06 -13.81 6.62
C SER A 369 -15.74 -14.34 5.35
N GLY A 370 -16.81 -15.08 5.55
CA GLY A 370 -17.69 -15.60 4.52
C GLY A 370 -19.09 -15.81 5.07
N TYR A 371 -20.09 -15.72 4.20
CA TYR A 371 -21.46 -16.00 4.60
C TYR A 371 -21.63 -17.47 5.00
N LEU A 372 -22.39 -17.71 6.07
CA LEU A 372 -22.82 -19.05 6.43
C LEU A 372 -23.73 -19.63 5.34
N GLU A 373 -23.67 -20.96 5.18
CA GLU A 373 -24.50 -21.68 4.20
C GLU A 373 -26.01 -21.43 4.43
N SER A 374 -26.42 -21.27 5.69
CA SER A 374 -27.80 -20.93 6.07
C SER A 374 -28.32 -19.61 5.52
N THR A 375 -27.45 -18.70 5.08
CA THR A 375 -27.85 -17.44 4.43
C THR A 375 -28.21 -17.61 2.97
N GLY A 376 -27.84 -18.73 2.34
CA GLY A 376 -27.99 -18.96 0.90
C GLY A 376 -27.13 -18.05 0.00
N LYS A 377 -26.21 -17.26 0.57
CA LYS A 377 -25.37 -16.33 -0.19
C LYS A 377 -24.01 -16.96 -0.54
N PRO A 378 -23.48 -16.68 -1.75
CA PRO A 378 -22.15 -17.15 -2.12
C PRO A 378 -21.06 -16.42 -1.35
N THR A 379 -19.92 -17.08 -1.12
CA THR A 379 -18.74 -16.44 -0.56
C THR A 379 -18.24 -15.33 -1.48
N LEU A 380 -18.03 -14.14 -0.92
CA LEU A 380 -17.50 -13.01 -1.68
C LEU A 380 -16.01 -13.21 -1.99
N PRO A 381 -15.54 -12.73 -3.17
CA PRO A 381 -14.15 -12.85 -3.56
C PRO A 381 -13.23 -12.02 -2.64
N ALA A 382 -12.01 -12.49 -2.41
CA ALA A 382 -11.01 -11.82 -1.58
C ALA A 382 -10.43 -10.59 -2.32
N LEU A 383 -11.19 -9.49 -2.30
CA LEU A 383 -10.87 -8.25 -3.00
C LEU A 383 -10.88 -7.07 -2.03
N ALA A 384 -9.93 -6.15 -2.20
CA ALA A 384 -9.89 -4.88 -1.47
C ALA A 384 -11.23 -4.11 -1.54
N GLN A 385 -11.94 -4.20 -2.67
CA GLN A 385 -13.24 -3.55 -2.86
C GLN A 385 -14.36 -4.15 -1.97
N VAL A 386 -14.32 -5.46 -1.73
CA VAL A 386 -15.27 -6.16 -0.84
C VAL A 386 -14.97 -5.71 0.60
N ALA A 387 -13.73 -5.92 1.03
CA ALA A 387 -13.23 -5.55 2.35
C ALA A 387 -13.53 -4.09 2.73
N GLU A 388 -13.31 -3.15 1.80
CA GLU A 388 -13.63 -1.75 2.02
C GLU A 388 -15.13 -1.49 2.19
N ARG A 389 -15.97 -2.09 1.35
CA ARG A 389 -17.42 -1.90 1.41
C ARG A 389 -17.99 -2.47 2.70
N GLU A 390 -17.52 -3.63 3.12
CA GLU A 390 -17.85 -4.24 4.41
C GLU A 390 -17.43 -3.35 5.57
N GLY A 391 -16.19 -2.85 5.57
CA GLY A 391 -15.71 -1.93 6.61
C GLY A 391 -16.51 -0.62 6.67
N LYS A 392 -16.92 -0.08 5.51
CA LYS A 392 -17.79 1.12 5.45
C LYS A 392 -19.18 0.84 6.01
N TYR A 393 -19.77 -0.29 5.61
CA TYR A 393 -21.09 -0.70 6.07
C TYR A 393 -21.10 -0.93 7.58
N LEU A 394 -20.15 -1.72 8.08
CA LEU A 394 -20.10 -2.09 9.49
C LEU A 394 -19.81 -0.88 10.39
N ALA A 395 -18.98 0.08 9.95
CA ALA A 395 -18.81 1.33 10.69
C ALA A 395 -20.15 2.10 10.85
N ALA A 396 -20.94 2.20 9.78
CA ALA A 396 -22.25 2.85 9.84
C ALA A 396 -23.22 2.09 10.75
N LEU A 397 -23.20 0.75 10.69
CA LEU A 397 -24.02 -0.12 11.52
C LEU A 397 -23.66 0.01 13.00
N LEU A 398 -22.37 -0.07 13.37
CA LEU A 398 -21.92 0.09 14.76
C LEU A 398 -22.27 1.49 15.28
N ASN A 399 -22.08 2.55 14.48
CA ASN A 399 -22.49 3.90 14.88
C ASN A 399 -24.00 4.00 15.15
N LYS A 400 -24.83 3.30 14.36
CA LYS A 400 -26.28 3.21 14.61
C LYS A 400 -26.57 2.51 15.94
N ILE A 401 -26.02 1.31 16.13
CA ILE A 401 -26.14 0.51 17.36
C ILE A 401 -25.76 1.33 18.60
N GLY A 402 -24.65 2.07 18.52
CA GLY A 402 -24.16 2.91 19.62
C GLY A 402 -25.10 4.07 19.94
N LYS A 403 -25.64 4.76 18.92
CA LYS A 403 -26.60 5.86 19.11
C LYS A 403 -27.92 5.40 19.73
N GLU A 404 -28.33 4.17 19.42
CA GLU A 404 -29.53 3.55 19.95
C GLU A 404 -29.30 2.89 21.33
N GLY A 405 -28.09 3.01 21.89
CA GLY A 405 -27.78 2.61 23.25
C GLY A 405 -27.27 1.17 23.42
N GLY A 406 -27.17 0.37 22.35
CA GLY A 406 -26.64 -1.00 22.42
C GLY A 406 -25.16 -1.15 22.14
N GLY A 407 -24.39 -0.08 22.37
CA GLY A 407 -22.94 -0.07 22.19
C GLY A 407 -22.19 -0.99 23.15
N TYR A 408 -22.71 -1.22 24.36
CA TYR A 408 -22.11 -2.13 25.34
C TYR A 408 -22.35 -3.61 24.99
N ALA A 409 -21.52 -4.50 25.54
CA ALA A 409 -21.69 -5.95 25.42
C ALA A 409 -23.12 -6.37 25.83
N GLY A 410 -23.74 -7.25 25.05
CA GLY A 410 -25.12 -7.74 25.24
C GLY A 410 -26.23 -6.73 24.94
N GLY A 411 -25.92 -5.44 24.77
CA GLY A 411 -26.93 -4.37 24.66
C GLY A 411 -27.63 -4.23 23.31
N GLY A 412 -27.28 -5.05 22.30
CA GLY A 412 -27.77 -4.89 20.92
C GLY A 412 -28.39 -6.13 20.28
N GLY A 413 -28.66 -7.19 21.03
CA GLY A 413 -29.17 -8.47 20.51
C GLY A 413 -30.50 -8.35 19.75
N ASP A 414 -31.44 -7.58 20.29
CA ASP A 414 -32.82 -7.46 19.80
C ASP A 414 -33.07 -6.20 18.94
N MET A 415 -32.02 -5.44 18.61
CA MET A 415 -32.17 -4.21 17.85
C MET A 415 -32.41 -4.45 16.36
N GLU A 416 -33.19 -3.56 15.75
CA GLU A 416 -33.39 -3.55 14.29
C GLU A 416 -32.11 -3.05 13.59
N LEU A 417 -31.31 -3.97 13.06
CA LEU A 417 -30.03 -3.67 12.40
C LEU A 417 -30.19 -2.96 11.03
N GLY A 418 -31.41 -2.79 10.55
CA GLY A 418 -31.71 -2.17 9.25
C GLY A 418 -31.33 -3.06 8.06
N ALA A 419 -31.04 -2.45 6.91
CA ALA A 419 -30.80 -3.18 5.67
C ALA A 419 -29.51 -4.04 5.74
N PRO A 420 -29.55 -5.28 5.20
CA PRO A 420 -28.39 -6.17 5.18
C PRO A 420 -27.28 -5.67 4.26
N PHE A 421 -26.06 -6.19 4.44
CA PHE A 421 -24.97 -5.91 3.53
C PHE A 421 -25.24 -6.53 2.15
N VAL A 422 -25.08 -5.71 1.10
CA VAL A 422 -25.18 -6.12 -0.29
C VAL A 422 -23.94 -5.65 -1.05
N TYR A 423 -23.18 -6.61 -1.56
CA TYR A 423 -22.03 -6.31 -2.40
C TYR A 423 -22.45 -6.11 -3.86
N LYS A 424 -22.07 -4.95 -4.42
CA LYS A 424 -22.16 -4.67 -5.86
C LYS A 424 -20.76 -4.51 -6.43
N HIS A 425 -20.39 -5.41 -7.33
CA HIS A 425 -19.11 -5.37 -8.03
C HIS A 425 -19.06 -4.15 -8.96
N LEU A 426 -18.02 -3.32 -8.82
CA LEU A 426 -17.80 -2.13 -9.66
C LEU A 426 -16.95 -2.41 -10.91
N GLY A 427 -16.51 -3.64 -11.10
CA GLY A 427 -15.51 -3.99 -12.09
C GLY A 427 -14.11 -4.19 -11.52
N SER A 428 -13.20 -4.55 -12.41
CA SER A 428 -11.82 -4.94 -12.15
C SER A 428 -10.87 -4.22 -13.09
N MET A 429 -9.65 -3.94 -12.63
CA MET A 429 -8.60 -3.32 -13.43
C MET A 429 -7.27 -3.98 -13.13
N ALA A 430 -6.39 -4.06 -14.14
CA ALA A 430 -5.03 -4.56 -13.99
C ALA A 430 -4.11 -3.86 -14.98
N THR A 431 -2.91 -3.47 -14.56
CA THR A 431 -1.84 -3.03 -15.48
C THR A 431 -1.08 -4.22 -16.07
N VAL A 432 -0.61 -4.11 -17.30
CA VAL A 432 0.21 -5.14 -17.98
C VAL A 432 1.59 -4.60 -18.38
N GLY A 433 2.02 -3.51 -17.74
CA GLY A 433 3.26 -2.81 -18.06
C GLY A 433 3.15 -1.92 -19.30
N SER A 434 4.25 -1.25 -19.65
CA SER A 434 4.44 -0.46 -20.86
C SER A 434 3.33 0.56 -21.14
N TYR A 435 2.83 1.21 -20.08
CA TYR A 435 1.73 2.18 -20.16
C TYR A 435 0.42 1.59 -20.71
N LYS A 436 0.17 0.29 -20.50
CA LYS A 436 -1.05 -0.43 -20.89
C LYS A 436 -1.74 -1.01 -19.66
N ALA A 437 -3.07 -0.96 -19.65
CA ALA A 437 -3.89 -1.60 -18.62
C ALA A 437 -5.17 -2.16 -19.22
N LEU A 438 -5.92 -2.85 -18.38
CA LEU A 438 -7.22 -3.45 -18.67
C LEU A 438 -8.24 -2.84 -17.70
N VAL A 439 -9.40 -2.49 -18.21
CA VAL A 439 -10.56 -2.07 -17.41
C VAL A 439 -11.74 -2.91 -17.84
N ASP A 440 -12.28 -3.66 -16.88
CA ASP A 440 -13.45 -4.50 -17.05
C ASP A 440 -14.55 -4.04 -16.07
N LEU A 441 -15.57 -3.35 -16.57
CA LEU A 441 -16.67 -2.82 -15.77
C LEU A 441 -17.89 -3.76 -15.74
N ARG A 442 -17.74 -5.02 -16.15
CA ARG A 442 -18.80 -6.02 -16.02
C ARG A 442 -19.03 -6.35 -14.55
N GLN A 443 -20.30 -6.55 -14.17
CA GLN A 443 -20.67 -6.89 -12.78
C GLN A 443 -20.58 -8.40 -12.49
N SER A 444 -20.70 -9.23 -13.53
CA SER A 444 -20.46 -10.68 -13.53
C SER A 444 -19.86 -11.09 -14.87
N LYS A 445 -19.44 -12.34 -15.04
CA LYS A 445 -18.87 -12.84 -16.31
C LYS A 445 -19.86 -12.76 -17.47
N GLU A 446 -21.14 -12.87 -17.17
CA GLU A 446 -22.26 -12.90 -18.12
C GLU A 446 -22.90 -11.52 -18.32
N ALA A 447 -22.58 -10.55 -17.45
CA ALA A 447 -23.15 -9.22 -17.52
C ALA A 447 -22.60 -8.42 -18.70
N LYS A 448 -23.47 -7.66 -19.37
CA LYS A 448 -23.04 -6.64 -20.34
C LYS A 448 -22.36 -5.50 -19.57
N GLY A 449 -21.15 -5.15 -19.99
CA GLY A 449 -20.37 -4.07 -19.39
C GLY A 449 -19.26 -3.62 -20.34
N LEU A 450 -18.65 -2.48 -20.03
CA LEU A 450 -17.55 -1.95 -20.82
C LEU A 450 -16.27 -2.74 -20.51
N SER A 451 -15.64 -3.30 -21.53
CA SER A 451 -14.33 -3.93 -21.45
C SER A 451 -13.39 -3.23 -22.43
N ILE A 452 -12.38 -2.54 -21.91
CA ILE A 452 -11.41 -1.77 -22.71
C ILE A 452 -9.99 -2.10 -22.26
N ALA A 453 -9.07 -2.00 -23.22
CA ALA A 453 -7.64 -2.25 -22.99
C ALA A 453 -6.78 -1.15 -23.63
N GLY A 454 -5.56 -1.03 -23.12
CA GLY A 454 -4.50 -0.23 -23.73
C GLY A 454 -4.18 1.06 -22.97
N PHE A 455 -3.75 2.09 -23.70
CA PHE A 455 -3.23 3.33 -23.10
C PHE A 455 -4.32 4.17 -22.42
N THR A 456 -5.51 4.25 -23.01
CA THR A 456 -6.66 4.93 -22.39
C THR A 456 -7.08 4.23 -21.10
N SER A 457 -7.06 2.89 -21.10
CA SER A 457 -7.33 2.07 -19.92
C SER A 457 -6.27 2.27 -18.84
N TRP A 458 -5.01 2.43 -19.22
CA TRP A 458 -3.93 2.79 -18.29
C TRP A 458 -4.13 4.16 -17.65
N PHE A 459 -4.60 5.16 -18.41
CA PHE A 459 -4.94 6.46 -17.85
C PHE A 459 -6.11 6.39 -16.85
N ILE A 460 -7.13 5.59 -17.16
CA ILE A 460 -8.26 5.31 -16.26
C ILE A 460 -7.78 4.60 -14.99
N TRP A 461 -7.00 3.53 -15.13
CA TRP A 461 -6.40 2.79 -14.01
C TRP A 461 -5.62 3.74 -13.10
N ARG A 462 -4.74 4.58 -13.68
CA ARG A 462 -3.89 5.50 -12.93
C ARG A 462 -4.71 6.58 -12.22
N SER A 463 -5.70 7.14 -12.91
CA SER A 463 -6.63 8.13 -12.35
C SER A 463 -7.44 7.53 -11.19
N ALA A 464 -8.02 6.36 -11.38
CA ALA A 464 -8.84 5.70 -10.36
C ALA A 464 -8.04 5.37 -9.10
N TYR A 465 -6.81 4.88 -9.24
CA TYR A 465 -5.94 4.62 -8.09
C TYR A 465 -5.45 5.90 -7.42
N LEU A 466 -5.12 6.94 -8.20
CA LEU A 466 -4.79 8.25 -7.65
C LEU A 466 -5.95 8.80 -6.81
N THR A 467 -7.17 8.81 -7.36
CA THR A 467 -8.37 9.24 -6.64
C THR A 467 -8.61 8.41 -5.37
N ARG A 468 -8.46 7.09 -5.44
CA ARG A 468 -8.58 6.23 -4.25
C ARG A 468 -7.50 6.51 -3.21
N VAL A 469 -6.29 6.88 -3.61
CA VAL A 469 -5.24 7.34 -2.69
C VAL A 469 -5.61 8.71 -2.10
N VAL A 470 -6.05 9.68 -2.93
CA VAL A 470 -6.43 11.06 -2.54
C VAL A 470 -7.53 11.07 -1.47
N TYR A 471 -8.62 10.35 -1.68
CA TYR A 471 -9.77 10.38 -0.77
C TYR A 471 -9.50 9.63 0.55
N ARG A 472 -8.38 8.90 0.65
CA ARG A 472 -8.24 7.81 1.64
C ARG A 472 -6.95 7.80 2.42
N LEU A 473 -5.88 8.35 1.86
CA LEU A 473 -4.57 8.50 2.46
C LEU A 473 -4.29 9.99 2.71
N SER A 474 -3.23 10.30 3.46
CA SER A 474 -2.90 11.69 3.77
C SER A 474 -2.49 12.49 2.53
N PHE A 475 -2.66 13.82 2.55
CA PHE A 475 -2.20 14.74 1.49
C PHE A 475 -0.71 14.54 1.13
N ARG A 476 0.10 14.02 2.05
CA ARG A 476 1.51 13.70 1.83
C ARG A 476 1.70 12.51 0.87
N SER A 477 0.93 11.44 1.05
CA SER A 477 0.94 10.27 0.16
C SER A 477 0.49 10.67 -1.24
N LEU A 478 -0.47 11.60 -1.33
CA LEU A 478 -0.86 12.26 -2.58
C LEU A 478 0.29 13.04 -3.21
N VAL A 479 0.96 13.94 -2.48
CA VAL A 479 2.07 14.73 -3.04
C VAL A 479 3.22 13.83 -3.50
N LEU A 480 3.56 12.78 -2.76
CA LEU A 480 4.59 11.83 -3.18
C LEU A 480 4.17 11.06 -4.45
N LEU A 481 2.93 10.57 -4.50
CA LEU A 481 2.43 9.86 -5.67
C LEU A 481 2.30 10.81 -6.87
N ALA A 482 1.84 12.04 -6.67
CA ALA A 482 1.73 13.08 -7.67
C ALA A 482 3.10 13.53 -8.17
N LEU A 483 4.11 13.69 -7.31
CA LEU A 483 5.48 14.01 -7.72
C LEU A 483 6.14 12.87 -8.50
N VAL A 484 5.83 11.61 -8.17
CA VAL A 484 6.24 10.47 -8.99
C VAL A 484 5.50 10.49 -10.33
N ILE A 485 4.19 10.73 -10.33
CA ILE A 485 3.39 10.91 -11.56
C ILE A 485 3.91 12.08 -12.38
N VAL A 486 4.34 13.19 -11.78
CA VAL A 486 4.89 14.36 -12.47
C VAL A 486 6.31 14.08 -12.95
N LYS A 487 7.16 13.40 -12.19
CA LYS A 487 8.53 13.05 -12.64
C LYS A 487 8.52 12.11 -13.85
N TYR A 488 7.64 11.11 -13.87
CA TYR A 488 7.48 10.19 -15.01
C TYR A 488 6.47 10.68 -16.06
N GLY A 489 5.55 11.56 -15.66
CA GLY A 489 4.51 12.14 -16.50
C GLY A 489 4.99 13.37 -17.26
N VAL A 490 5.87 14.20 -16.70
CA VAL A 490 6.52 15.32 -17.42
C VAL A 490 7.40 14.78 -18.54
N GLN A 491 8.07 13.64 -18.36
CA GLN A 491 8.77 12.98 -19.47
C GLN A 491 7.79 12.58 -20.59
N THR A 492 6.62 12.06 -20.23
CA THR A 492 5.57 11.63 -21.17
C THR A 492 4.86 12.82 -21.81
N TYR A 493 4.61 13.90 -21.06
CA TYR A 493 4.00 15.15 -21.53
C TYR A 493 4.96 15.89 -22.46
N ILE A 494 6.26 15.93 -22.13
CA ILE A 494 7.31 16.43 -23.02
C ILE A 494 7.40 15.57 -24.28
N LEU A 495 7.33 14.24 -24.19
CA LEU A 495 7.30 13.34 -25.36
C LEU A 495 6.04 13.50 -26.21
N ILE A 496 4.87 13.74 -25.60
CA ILE A 496 3.62 14.06 -26.30
C ILE A 496 3.75 15.41 -26.98
N MET A 497 4.30 16.43 -26.31
CA MET A 497 4.54 17.75 -26.91
C MET A 497 5.57 17.68 -28.05
N ILE A 498 6.63 16.87 -27.92
CA ILE A 498 7.61 16.63 -28.98
C ILE A 498 6.97 15.88 -30.17
N LYS A 499 6.15 14.86 -29.92
CA LYS A 499 5.42 14.14 -30.99
C LYS A 499 4.33 14.99 -31.65
N VAL A 500 3.70 15.88 -30.91
CA VAL A 500 2.75 16.87 -31.43
C VAL A 500 3.51 17.91 -32.28
N ASP A 501 4.72 18.31 -31.88
CA ASP A 501 5.62 19.15 -32.70
C ASP A 501 6.03 18.46 -34.01
N ASP A 502 6.35 17.16 -33.96
CA ASP A 502 6.66 16.36 -35.16
C ASP A 502 5.42 16.16 -36.06
N TRP A 503 4.22 16.09 -35.48
CA TRP A 503 2.95 15.99 -36.21
C TRP A 503 2.52 17.34 -36.84
N LEU A 504 2.90 18.46 -36.22
CA LEU A 504 2.67 19.81 -36.74
C LEU A 504 3.70 20.23 -37.82
N ARG A 505 4.75 19.43 -38.03
CA ARG A 505 5.75 19.61 -39.11
C ARG A 505 5.35 18.99 -40.45
N VAL A 506 4.06 18.80 -40.71
CA VAL A 506 3.55 18.51 -42.05
C VAL A 506 3.45 19.82 -42.84
N PRO A 507 4.23 20.02 -43.90
CA PRO A 507 4.30 21.31 -44.58
C PRO A 507 3.18 21.44 -45.62
N SER A 508 1.98 21.85 -45.22
CA SER A 508 0.96 22.32 -46.18
C SER A 508 -0.26 22.97 -45.53
N VAL A 509 -0.10 24.04 -44.74
CA VAL A 509 -1.19 25.03 -44.53
C VAL A 509 -0.57 26.42 -44.33
N PRO A 510 -0.77 27.40 -45.23
CA PRO A 510 -0.34 28.78 -45.00
C PRO A 510 -1.29 29.42 -43.97
N GLY A 511 -0.76 29.84 -42.81
CA GLY A 511 -1.54 30.59 -41.82
C GLY A 511 -1.17 30.38 -40.34
N ILE A 512 -0.22 29.49 -40.01
CA ILE A 512 0.20 29.25 -38.62
C ILE A 512 1.65 29.70 -38.42
N PHE A 513 1.83 30.99 -38.17
CA PHE A 513 2.89 31.54 -37.33
C PHE A 513 2.20 31.93 -36.01
N ALA A 514 2.66 31.69 -34.79
CA ALA A 514 3.98 31.34 -34.28
C ALA A 514 3.83 30.69 -32.89
N ILE A 515 4.34 29.47 -32.73
CA ILE A 515 4.69 28.87 -31.42
C ILE A 515 6.20 28.55 -31.39
N GLY A 516 6.79 28.26 -32.56
CA GLY A 516 8.24 28.05 -32.72
C GLY A 516 9.08 29.27 -32.29
N ASP A 517 8.64 30.49 -32.61
CA ASP A 517 9.38 31.72 -32.27
C ASP A 517 9.36 32.01 -30.75
N TYR A 518 8.29 31.61 -30.05
CA TYR A 518 8.16 31.74 -28.60
C TYR A 518 9.09 30.79 -27.85
N ILE A 519 9.27 29.56 -28.37
CA ILE A 519 10.23 28.58 -27.82
C ILE A 519 11.67 29.01 -28.12
N GLY A 520 11.92 29.63 -29.28
CA GLY A 520 13.20 30.27 -29.62
C GLY A 520 13.57 31.39 -28.64
N TYR A 521 12.60 32.24 -28.28
CA TYR A 521 12.77 33.32 -27.31
C TYR A 521 13.04 32.85 -25.88
N LEU A 522 12.36 31.78 -25.43
CA LEU A 522 12.60 31.17 -24.11
C LEU A 522 13.97 30.49 -24.00
N LYS A 523 14.47 29.90 -25.10
CA LYS A 523 15.82 29.32 -25.17
C LYS A 523 16.92 30.38 -25.15
N SER A 524 16.68 31.57 -25.70
CA SER A 524 17.69 32.63 -25.78
C SER A 524 17.82 33.49 -24.51
N THR A 525 16.80 33.57 -23.66
CA THR A 525 16.75 34.57 -22.56
C THR A 525 16.96 34.05 -21.14
N ARG A 526 17.02 32.73 -20.87
CA ARG A 526 17.24 32.12 -19.53
C ARG A 526 16.46 32.80 -18.36
N LYS A 527 15.23 33.26 -18.57
CA LYS A 527 14.37 33.83 -17.49
C LYS A 527 13.28 32.84 -17.04
N PRO A 528 12.84 32.87 -15.76
CA PRO A 528 11.77 32.01 -15.27
C PRO A 528 10.42 32.36 -15.91
N ALA A 529 9.60 31.34 -16.19
CA ALA A 529 8.47 31.39 -17.13
C ALA A 529 7.21 32.17 -16.65
N LEU A 530 7.10 32.56 -15.37
CA LEU A 530 5.86 33.12 -14.83
C LEU A 530 5.57 34.60 -15.22
N PRO A 531 6.53 35.54 -15.22
CA PRO A 531 6.24 36.93 -15.56
C PRO A 531 5.87 37.13 -17.05
N ALA A 532 6.43 36.29 -17.93
CA ALA A 532 6.18 36.35 -19.37
C ALA A 532 4.76 35.86 -19.75
N LEU A 533 4.21 34.91 -18.99
CA LEU A 533 2.86 34.39 -19.21
C LEU A 533 1.79 35.44 -18.88
N ALA A 534 2.02 36.26 -17.85
CA ALA A 534 1.12 37.34 -17.45
C ALA A 534 1.04 38.46 -18.50
N GLN A 535 2.17 38.77 -19.16
CA GLN A 535 2.24 39.79 -20.21
C GLN A 535 1.49 39.36 -21.48
N VAL A 536 1.65 38.10 -21.90
CA VAL A 536 0.96 37.53 -23.07
C VAL A 536 -0.56 37.45 -22.83
N MET A 537 -1.00 37.18 -21.61
CA MET A 537 -2.43 37.16 -21.29
C MET A 537 -3.06 38.57 -21.24
N ALA A 538 -2.31 39.60 -20.83
CA ALA A 538 -2.77 40.99 -20.86
C ALA A 538 -2.95 41.52 -22.29
N GLU A 539 -2.04 41.18 -23.19
CA GLU A 539 -2.10 41.54 -24.62
C GLU A 539 -3.27 40.88 -25.34
N ARG A 540 -3.64 39.65 -24.96
CA ARG A 540 -4.75 38.89 -25.57
C ARG A 540 -6.14 39.43 -25.19
N GLU A 541 -6.27 40.14 -24.07
CA GLU A 541 -7.50 40.79 -23.63
C GLU A 541 -7.59 42.29 -23.98
N GLY A 542 -6.59 42.84 -24.68
CA GLY A 542 -6.58 44.26 -25.06
C GLY A 542 -6.46 45.22 -23.86
N LYS A 543 -5.81 44.82 -22.77
CA LYS A 543 -5.64 45.64 -21.56
C LYS A 543 -4.15 45.92 -21.28
N HIS A 544 -3.86 47.13 -20.83
CA HIS A 544 -2.49 47.51 -20.45
C HIS A 544 -2.04 46.78 -19.17
N PRO A 545 -0.76 46.34 -19.04
CA PRO A 545 -0.31 45.45 -17.95
C PRO A 545 -0.44 46.00 -16.53
N THR A 546 -0.70 47.30 -16.36
CA THR A 546 -0.85 47.96 -15.06
C THR A 546 -2.26 47.93 -14.48
N THR A 547 -3.28 47.40 -15.19
CA THR A 547 -4.67 47.41 -14.71
C THR A 547 -5.10 46.12 -13.98
N LEU A 548 -4.26 45.08 -13.94
CA LEU A 548 -4.53 43.82 -13.22
C LEU A 548 -3.94 43.77 -11.80
N LEU A 549 -3.25 44.82 -11.36
CA LEU A 549 -2.62 44.91 -10.03
C LEU A 549 -3.35 45.83 -9.03
N ASN A 550 -4.43 46.51 -9.44
CA ASN A 550 -5.20 47.41 -8.57
C ASN A 550 -6.71 47.11 -8.62
N LYS A 551 -7.12 45.98 -8.04
CA LYS A 551 -8.51 45.74 -7.61
C LYS A 551 -8.55 44.96 -6.29
N THR A 552 -7.76 45.39 -5.32
CA THR A 552 -7.89 45.05 -3.90
C THR A 552 -7.46 46.25 -3.10
N GLY A 553 -8.39 47.15 -2.79
CA GLY A 553 -8.04 48.37 -2.07
C GLY A 553 -9.13 49.44 -2.10
N LYS A 554 -10.33 49.10 -1.59
CA LYS A 554 -11.27 50.08 -1.01
C LYS A 554 -12.16 49.35 -0.02
N GLU A 555 -11.68 49.25 1.22
CA GLU A 555 -12.42 49.45 2.48
C GLU A 555 -11.49 49.15 3.66
N GLY A 556 -11.34 50.12 4.58
CA GLY A 556 -10.62 49.96 5.86
C GLY A 556 -9.16 50.45 5.84
N GLY A 557 -8.92 51.63 6.44
CA GLY A 557 -7.61 52.29 6.47
C GLY A 557 -6.71 51.91 7.65
N GLY A 558 -5.48 52.44 7.62
CA GLY A 558 -4.65 52.67 8.80
C GLY A 558 -3.29 51.94 8.84
N TYR A 559 -2.24 52.74 8.75
CA TYR A 559 -0.86 52.52 9.22
C TYR A 559 0.16 51.75 8.39
N ALA A 560 1.33 52.38 8.31
CA ALA A 560 2.53 52.05 7.57
C ALA A 560 3.48 51.16 8.39
N GLY A 561 4.31 50.39 7.68
CA GLY A 561 5.64 49.94 8.17
C GLY A 561 5.94 48.45 8.01
N GLY A 562 6.83 48.12 7.07
CA GLY A 562 7.78 47.00 7.20
C GLY A 562 7.39 45.64 6.60
N GLY A 563 8.10 45.26 5.52
CA GLY A 563 8.46 43.89 5.10
C GLY A 563 7.41 42.77 5.16
N GLY A 564 6.85 42.37 4.02
CA GLY A 564 6.02 41.17 3.90
C GLY A 564 6.20 40.45 2.56
N ASP A 565 6.48 39.15 2.63
CA ASP A 565 6.54 38.22 1.52
C ASP A 565 5.25 38.21 0.69
N MET A 566 5.37 38.21 -0.64
CA MET A 566 4.24 38.00 -1.55
C MET A 566 3.78 36.54 -1.50
N VAL A 567 2.74 36.27 -0.72
CA VAL A 567 1.96 35.03 -0.82
C VAL A 567 0.92 35.21 -1.92
N LEU A 568 1.11 34.52 -3.04
CA LEU A 568 0.13 34.44 -4.12
C LEU A 568 -0.89 33.34 -3.78
N ASP A 569 -2.16 33.71 -3.71
CA ASP A 569 -3.26 32.85 -3.29
C ASP A 569 -3.55 31.77 -4.36
N ILE A 570 -3.03 30.57 -4.13
CA ILE A 570 -3.09 29.37 -4.98
C ILE A 570 -4.54 28.90 -5.35
N PRO A 571 -5.62 29.21 -4.61
CA PRO A 571 -6.97 28.74 -4.98
C PRO A 571 -7.52 29.30 -6.30
N PHE A 572 -7.06 30.47 -6.76
CA PHE A 572 -7.62 31.10 -7.97
C PHE A 572 -7.21 30.38 -9.27
N VAL A 573 -5.98 29.88 -9.34
CA VAL A 573 -5.45 29.14 -10.50
C VAL A 573 -6.12 27.76 -10.63
N TYR A 574 -6.46 27.12 -9.49
CA TYR A 574 -7.15 25.83 -9.50
C TYR A 574 -8.62 25.92 -9.93
N LYS A 575 -9.29 27.05 -9.67
CA LYS A 575 -10.72 27.24 -9.99
C LYS A 575 -10.99 27.25 -11.50
N HIS A 576 -10.00 27.50 -12.35
CA HIS A 576 -10.17 27.51 -13.82
C HIS A 576 -9.56 26.31 -14.55
N LEU A 577 -8.75 25.49 -13.86
CA LEU A 577 -8.29 24.19 -14.38
C LEU A 577 -9.23 23.03 -14.01
N GLY A 578 -10.12 23.22 -13.03
CA GLY A 578 -11.00 22.18 -12.49
C GLY A 578 -12.29 21.88 -13.26
N SER A 579 -12.59 22.55 -14.37
CA SER A 579 -13.89 22.45 -15.05
C SER A 579 -13.95 21.53 -16.28
N MET A 580 -12.88 20.80 -16.63
CA MET A 580 -12.85 19.98 -17.86
C MET A 580 -12.68 18.46 -17.70
N ALA A 581 -12.76 17.89 -16.49
CA ALA A 581 -12.74 16.43 -16.35
C ALA A 581 -13.44 15.95 -15.07
N ILE A 582 -14.75 16.12 -15.00
CA ILE A 582 -15.60 15.35 -14.09
C ILE A 582 -16.76 14.80 -14.92
N VAL A 583 -16.49 13.70 -15.62
CA VAL A 583 -17.56 12.77 -16.01
C VAL A 583 -17.82 11.92 -14.77
N LYS A 584 -19.00 12.10 -14.17
CA LYS A 584 -19.59 11.19 -13.20
C LYS A 584 -19.58 9.77 -13.79
N LEU A 585 -18.80 8.88 -13.20
CA LEU A 585 -18.95 7.42 -13.27
C LEU A 585 -18.72 6.83 -11.88
#